data_AF-A0A2G3JY94-F1
#
_entry.id   AF-A0A2G3JY94-F1
#
_cell.length_a   1.000
_cell.length_b   1.000
_cell.length_c   1.000
_cell.angle_alpha   90.00
_cell.angle_beta   90.00
_cell.angle_gamma   90.00
#
_symmetry.space_group_name_H-M   'P 1'
#
loop_
_entity.id
_entity.type
_entity.pdbx_description
1 polymer ?
#
loop_
_entity_poly.entity_id
_entity_poly.type
_entity_poly.pdbx_seq_one_letter_code
_entity_poly.pdbx_strand_id
1 'polypeptide(L)' 'HKTILQAFYQVTFRRKLYVAMDELQRDLDDWMAYYNEKRTHQGKMCCGRTPLQTLNDGKSLWKEKVEDLN' A
#
# COMPACT_ATOMS: atom_id res chain seq x y z
N HIS A 1 13.50 0.64 4.81
CA HIS A 1 12.07 0.39 4.52
C HIS A 1 11.34 0.23 5.85
N LYS A 2 10.18 0.87 6.07
CA LYS A 2 9.39 0.70 7.32
C LYS A 2 8.31 -0.35 7.10
N THR A 3 8.07 -1.23 8.08
CA THR A 3 7.02 -2.25 8.02
C THR A 3 5.65 -1.66 8.41
N ILE A 4 4.57 -2.39 8.13
CA ILE A 4 3.21 -2.00 8.56
C ILE A 4 3.09 -1.91 10.09
N LEU A 5 3.81 -2.77 10.82
CA LEU A 5 3.92 -2.70 12.28
C LEU A 5 4.42 -1.32 12.74
N GLN A 6 5.49 -0.82 12.11
CA GLN A 6 6.08 0.48 12.45
C GLN A 6 5.29 1.68 11.94
N ALA A 7 4.70 1.56 10.75
CA ALA A 7 4.06 2.68 10.07
C ALA A 7 2.60 2.90 10.50
N PHE A 8 1.88 1.82 10.83
CA PHE A 8 0.48 1.87 11.23
C PHE A 8 0.30 1.47 12.70
N TYR A 9 0.52 0.21 13.06
CA TYR A 9 0.10 -0.33 14.36
C TYR A 9 0.74 0.39 15.56
N GLN A 10 2.07 0.56 15.55
CA GLN A 10 2.76 1.27 16.63
C GLN A 10 2.34 2.75 16.74
N VAL A 11 1.97 3.39 15.64
CA VAL A 11 1.53 4.79 15.64
C VAL A 11 0.09 4.88 16.16
N THR A 12 -0.78 4.00 15.67
CA THR A 12 -2.22 4.06 15.97
C THR A 12 -2.51 3.67 17.42
N PHE A 13 -1.85 2.63 17.94
CA PHE A 13 -2.00 2.22 19.34
C PHE A 13 -1.41 3.21 20.35
N ARG A 14 -0.52 4.13 19.93
CA ARG A 14 -0.10 5.25 20.77
C ARG A 14 -1.09 6.41 20.79
N ARG A 15 -2.01 6.49 19.82
CA ARG A 15 -2.93 7.61 19.63
C ARG A 15 -4.37 7.31 20.05
N LYS A 16 -4.79 6.06 19.89
CA LYS A 16 -6.17 5.62 20.09
C LYS A 16 -6.20 4.28 20.81
N LEU A 17 -7.02 4.20 21.85
CA LEU A 17 -7.43 2.93 22.47
C LEU A 17 -8.62 2.39 21.69
N TYR A 18 -8.50 1.16 21.22
CA TYR A 18 -9.56 0.49 20.47
C TYR A 18 -10.33 -0.42 21.42
N VAL A 19 -11.64 -0.21 21.50
CA VAL A 19 -12.52 -1.02 22.37
C VAL A 19 -13.10 -2.23 21.64
N ALA A 20 -13.12 -2.19 20.31
CA ALA A 20 -13.59 -3.26 19.45
C ALA A 20 -12.65 -3.45 18.24
N MET A 21 -12.58 -4.67 17.73
CA MET A 21 -11.73 -4.97 16.57
C MET A 21 -12.19 -4.25 15.30
N ASP A 22 -13.48 -4.09 15.10
CA ASP A 22 -14.05 -3.41 13.93
C ASP A 22 -13.61 -1.93 13.83
N GLU A 23 -13.27 -1.29 14.95
CA GLU A 23 -12.70 0.06 14.94
C GLU A 23 -11.25 0.06 14.42
N LEU A 24 -10.44 -0.92 14.83
CA LEU A 24 -9.08 -1.05 14.34
C LEU A 24 -9.07 -1.42 12.85
N GLN A 25 -9.98 -2.30 12.43
CA GLN A 25 -10.09 -2.72 11.05
C GLN A 25 -10.46 -1.55 10.13
N ARG A 26 -11.42 -0.71 10.52
CA ARG A 26 -11.77 0.49 9.75
C ARG A 26 -10.60 1.46 9.57
N ASP A 27 -9.90 1.77 10.67
CA ASP A 27 -8.74 2.66 10.62
C ASP A 27 -7.59 2.04 9.77
N LEU A 28 -7.47 0.72 9.77
CA LEU A 28 -6.50 -0.02 8.94
C LEU A 28 -6.87 0.05 7.46
N ASP A 29 -8.14 -0.16 7.11
CA ASP A 29 -8.63 -0.12 5.73
C ASP A 29 -8.42 1.26 5.12
N ASP A 30 -8.76 2.33 5.85
CA ASP A 30 -8.54 3.71 5.44
C ASP A 30 -7.04 4.00 5.25
N TRP A 31 -6.20 3.52 6.17
CA TRP A 31 -4.76 3.70 6.07
C TRP A 31 -4.16 2.94 4.88
N MET A 32 -4.64 1.73 4.60
CA MET A 32 -4.21 0.91 3.47
C MET A 32 -4.59 1.56 2.13
N ALA A 33 -5.81 2.09 2.02
CA ALA A 33 -6.24 2.84 0.85
C ALA A 33 -5.33 4.06 0.60
N TYR A 34 -5.05 4.84 1.65
CA TYR A 34 -4.09 5.95 1.55
C TYR A 34 -2.69 5.48 1.12
N TYR A 35 -2.16 4.43 1.75
CA TYR A 35 -0.82 3.92 1.45
C TYR A 35 -0.69 3.45 0.00
N ASN A 36 -1.69 2.70 -0.49
CA ASN A 36 -1.63 2.11 -1.83
C ASN A 36 -1.93 3.10 -2.95
N GLU A 37 -2.85 4.05 -2.72
CA GLU A 37 -3.40 4.88 -3.78
C GLU A 37 -2.89 6.32 -3.76
N LYS A 38 -2.50 6.85 -2.60
CA LYS A 38 -2.19 8.28 -2.43
C LYS A 38 -0.74 8.52 -2.05
N ARG A 39 -0.11 7.59 -1.33
CA ARG A 39 1.27 7.75 -0.88
C ARG A 39 2.24 7.42 -2.01
N THR A 40 2.94 8.44 -2.49
CA THR A 40 4.05 8.25 -3.41
C THR A 40 5.28 7.76 -2.66
N HIS A 41 5.93 6.75 -3.23
CA HIS A 41 7.16 6.21 -2.68
C HIS A 41 8.33 6.56 -3.60
N GLN A 42 9.33 7.28 -3.09
CA GLN A 42 10.60 7.51 -3.80
C GLN A 42 11.54 6.30 -3.78
N GLY A 43 11.03 5.11 -3.41
CA GLY A 43 11.81 3.88 -3.51
C GLY A 43 12.15 3.57 -4.96
N LYS A 44 13.29 2.88 -5.18
CA LYS A 44 13.82 2.49 -6.50
C LYS A 44 12.76 1.84 -7.41
N MET A 45 11.80 1.11 -6.84
CA MET A 45 10.76 0.41 -7.61
C MET A 45 9.58 1.30 -7.99
N CYS A 46 9.21 2.25 -7.13
CA CYS A 46 8.02 3.06 -7.35
C CYS A 46 8.34 4.35 -8.12
N CYS A 47 9.58 4.86 -8.06
CA CYS A 47 10.02 6.04 -8.82
C CYS A 47 9.11 7.27 -8.64
N GLY A 48 8.60 7.49 -7.42
CA GLY A 48 7.66 8.59 -7.15
C GLY A 48 6.19 8.28 -7.50
N ARG A 49 5.89 7.11 -8.06
CA ARG A 49 4.51 6.60 -8.21
C ARG A 49 4.00 5.98 -6.92
N THR A 50 2.70 5.73 -6.89
CA THR A 50 2.07 4.97 -5.80
C THR A 50 2.28 3.47 -6.00
N PRO A 51 2.15 2.65 -4.94
CA PRO A 51 2.25 1.19 -5.06
C PRO A 51 1.25 0.62 -6.07
N LEU A 52 0.01 1.11 -6.08
CA LEU A 52 -1.02 0.65 -7.01
C LEU A 52 -0.69 0.99 -8.48
N GLN A 53 -0.18 2.19 -8.75
CA GLN A 53 0.28 2.58 -10.09
C GLN A 53 1.42 1.65 -10.55
N THR A 54 2.41 1.42 -9.68
CA THR A 54 3.55 0.56 -9.99
C THR A 54 3.10 -0.88 -10.30
N LEU A 55 2.11 -1.40 -9.56
CA LEU A 55 1.54 -2.72 -9.79
C LEU A 55 0.81 -2.81 -11.13
N ASN A 56 -0.04 -1.82 -11.44
CA ASN A 56 -0.79 -1.79 -12.69
C ASN A 56 0.15 -1.69 -13.90
N ASP A 57 1.18 -0.85 -13.84
CA ASP A 57 2.19 -0.75 -14.89
C ASP A 57 2.90 -2.09 -15.10
N GLY A 58 3.30 -2.76 -14.02
CA GLY A 58 3.91 -4.10 -14.08
C GLY A 58 2.97 -5.16 -14.69
N LYS A 59 1.68 -5.10 -14.38
CA LYS A 59 0.67 -6.01 -14.94
C LYS A 59 0.50 -5.81 -16.45
N SER A 60 0.48 -4.57 -16.91
CA SER A 60 0.40 -4.25 -18.35
C SER A 60 1.63 -4.77 -19.10
N LEU A 61 2.83 -4.53 -18.57
CA LEU A 61 4.09 -5.02 -19.15
C LEU A 61 4.15 -6.56 -19.23
N TRP A 62 3.65 -7.24 -18.20
CA TRP A 62 3.56 -8.69 -18.21
C TRP A 62 2.60 -9.18 -19.30
N LYS A 63 1.43 -8.53 -19.43
CA LYS A 63 0.43 -8.90 -20.42
C LYS A 63 0.97 -8.76 -21.85
N GLU A 64 1.59 -7.62 -22.17
CA GLU A 64 2.25 -7.37 -23.46
C GLU A 64 3.27 -8.47 -23.76
N LYS A 65 4.15 -8.78 -22.81
CA LYS A 65 5.18 -9.80 -22.99
C LYS A 65 4.61 -11.21 -23.19
N VAL A 66 3.50 -11.55 -22.54
CA VAL A 66 2.85 -12.86 -22.73
C VAL A 66 2.11 -12.92 -24.05
N GLU A 67 1.47 -11.83 -24.48
CA GLU A 67 0.82 -11.74 -25.79
C GLU A 67 1.86 -11.84 -26.93
N ASP A 68 3.03 -11.21 -26.80
CA ASP A 68 4.13 -11.29 -27.78
C ASP A 68 4.78 -12.68 -27.90
N LEU A 69 4.56 -13.56 -26.92
CA LEU A 69 5.12 -14.93 -26.88
C LEU A 69 4.17 -15.98 -27.46
N ASN A 70 2.90 -15.65 -27.71
CA ASN A 70 1.88 -16.54 -28.26
C ASN A 70 1.63 -16.27 -29.75
#